data_AF-A0A7S1ATH1-F1
#
_entry.id   AF-A0A7S1ATH1-F1
#
_cell.length_a   1.000
_cell.length_b   1.000
_cell.length_c   1.000
_cell.angle_alpha   90.00
_cell.angle_beta   90.00
_cell.angle_gamma   90.00
#
_symmetry.space_group_name_H-M   'P 1'
#
loop_
_entity.id
_entity.type
_entity.pdbx_description
1 polymer ?
#
loop_
_entity_poly.entity_id
_entity_poly.type
_entity_poly.pdbx_seq_one_letter_code
_entity_poly.pdbx_strand_id
1 'polypeptide(L)'
;VKGVRKHPCRFLIGIDNDREFQVVRRIIGAKGANMKRIVRQTDAKLRLRGVGSGYFEGASQRESSEPLQLCVSCTTAEGYQTAVREVEELLEHVYDDYRQQCRDTGKPEPELHAVPQLVSQGRDRAPDVDAASPVGQSEESRRRGRRARPKRGAAVDRGSPPPLAPPSEEIERMVDARNEARRQCNFVEADRIRQSLHERGVALMDEPGGRGKGSEVTTWRYWRD
;
A
#
# COMPACT_ATOMS: atom_id res chain seq x y z
N VAL A 1 -1.41 23.95 8.40
CA VAL A 1 -0.45 23.27 9.30
C VAL A 1 0.71 22.78 8.45
N LYS A 2 1.91 23.35 8.63
CA LYS A 2 3.11 22.92 7.89
C LYS A 2 3.38 21.44 8.22
N GLY A 3 3.63 20.62 7.20
CA GLY A 3 3.84 19.18 7.36
C GLY A 3 5.02 18.89 8.29
N VAL A 4 4.85 17.94 9.21
CA VAL A 4 5.92 17.44 10.07
C VAL A 4 7.04 16.91 9.16
N ARG A 5 8.27 17.42 9.34
CA ARG A 5 9.45 16.88 8.64
C ARG A 5 9.62 15.43 9.06
N LYS A 6 9.72 14.54 8.06
CA LYS A 6 10.01 13.12 8.30
C LYS A 6 11.44 12.83 7.91
N HIS A 7 12.02 11.81 8.53
CA HIS A 7 13.32 11.25 8.21
C HIS A 7 13.09 9.84 7.65
N PRO A 8 12.95 9.68 6.31
CA PRO A 8 12.78 8.38 5.69
C PRO A 8 14.11 7.80 5.18
N CYS A 9 14.30 6.51 5.39
CA CYS A 9 15.32 5.72 4.71
C CYS A 9 14.76 4.36 4.30
N ARG A 10 15.51 3.65 3.48
CA ARG A 10 15.22 2.26 3.10
C ARG A 10 16.47 1.41 3.18
N PHE A 11 16.30 0.14 3.49
CA PHE A 11 17.33 -0.88 3.42
C PHE A 11 16.96 -1.86 2.32
N LEU A 12 17.85 -2.09 1.35
CA LEU A 12 17.70 -3.19 0.42
C LEU A 12 18.13 -4.47 1.13
N ILE A 13 17.30 -5.51 1.07
CA ILE A 13 17.56 -6.76 1.80
C ILE A 13 18.60 -7.63 1.08
N GLY A 14 18.62 -7.59 -0.25
CA GLY A 14 19.59 -8.35 -1.06
C GLY A 14 19.41 -9.89 -1.01
N ILE A 15 18.39 -10.38 -0.31
CA ILE A 15 18.02 -11.79 -0.23
C ILE A 15 16.59 -11.94 -0.74
N ASP A 16 16.37 -12.87 -1.66
CA ASP A 16 15.03 -13.21 -2.14
C ASP A 16 14.25 -14.01 -1.09
N ASN A 17 12.95 -13.77 -1.00
CA ASN A 17 12.10 -14.51 -0.07
C ASN A 17 11.77 -15.90 -0.62
N ASP A 18 12.65 -16.86 -0.32
CA ASP A 18 12.48 -18.27 -0.68
C ASP A 18 11.75 -19.08 0.41
N ARG A 19 11.52 -20.37 0.13
CA ARG A 19 10.88 -21.30 1.07
C ARG A 19 11.85 -21.86 2.11
N GLU A 20 13.15 -21.80 1.86
CA GLU A 20 14.20 -22.44 2.67
C GLU A 20 14.59 -21.54 3.84
N PHE A 21 15.03 -20.32 3.55
CA PHE A 21 15.47 -19.33 4.52
C PHE A 21 14.33 -18.46 5.05
N GLN A 22 13.33 -18.16 4.21
CA GLN A 22 12.16 -17.34 4.56
C GLN A 22 12.55 -15.99 5.20
N VAL A 23 13.41 -15.22 4.53
CA VAL A 23 14.00 -13.97 5.06
C VAL A 23 12.96 -13.01 5.66
N VAL A 24 11.78 -12.91 5.04
CA VAL A 24 10.69 -12.05 5.52
C VAL A 24 10.24 -12.42 6.93
N ARG A 25 10.13 -13.72 7.23
CA ARG A 25 9.74 -14.20 8.57
C ARG A 25 10.81 -13.91 9.62
N ARG A 26 12.08 -14.02 9.26
CA ARG A 26 13.21 -13.70 10.15
C ARG A 26 13.28 -12.20 10.45
N ILE A 27 13.12 -11.37 9.43
CA ILE A 27 13.06 -9.91 9.58
C ILE A 27 11.87 -9.50 10.45
N ILE A 28 10.65 -9.96 10.15
CA ILE A 28 9.44 -9.62 10.91
C ILE A 28 9.49 -10.17 12.35
N GLY A 29 10.04 -11.37 12.51
CA GLY A 29 10.05 -12.12 13.75
C GLY A 29 8.70 -12.75 14.09
N ALA A 30 8.69 -13.66 15.06
CA ALA A 30 7.49 -14.34 15.52
C ALA A 30 6.41 -13.31 15.94
N LYS A 31 5.22 -13.37 15.31
CA LYS A 31 4.12 -12.42 15.55
C LYS A 31 4.52 -10.93 15.42
N GLY A 32 5.54 -10.62 14.62
CA GLY A 32 6.05 -9.26 14.44
C GLY A 32 6.89 -8.74 15.60
N ALA A 33 7.47 -9.62 16.41
CA ALA A 33 8.23 -9.23 17.61
C ALA A 33 9.36 -8.23 17.31
N ASN A 34 10.14 -8.48 16.26
CA ASN A 34 11.26 -7.60 15.87
C ASN A 34 10.75 -6.22 15.46
N MET A 35 9.72 -6.18 14.61
CA MET A 35 9.09 -4.93 14.18
C MET A 35 8.55 -4.13 15.36
N LYS A 36 7.80 -4.80 16.26
CA LYS A 36 7.20 -4.16 17.44
C LYS A 36 8.26 -3.64 18.41
N ARG A 37 9.37 -4.36 18.59
CA ARG A 37 10.51 -3.93 19.43
C ARG A 37 11.07 -2.60 18.93
N ILE A 38 11.43 -2.54 17.65
CA ILE A 38 12.01 -1.34 17.04
C ILE A 38 11.02 -0.18 17.08
N VAL A 39 9.75 -0.40 16.68
CA VAL A 39 8.70 0.63 16.74
C VAL A 39 8.54 1.18 18.16
N ARG A 40 8.50 0.31 19.18
CA ARG A 40 8.33 0.73 20.58
C ARG A 40 9.51 1.56 21.09
N GLN A 41 10.74 1.26 20.68
CA GLN A 41 11.93 1.96 21.15
C GLN A 41 12.16 3.31 20.43
N THR A 42 11.64 3.47 19.22
CA THR A 42 12.05 4.56 18.32
C THR A 42 10.91 5.45 17.85
N ASP A 43 9.65 5.03 18.04
CA ASP A 43 8.45 5.62 17.42
C ASP A 43 8.52 5.67 15.88
N ALA A 44 9.40 4.84 15.28
CA ALA A 44 9.53 4.71 13.85
C ALA A 44 8.35 3.96 13.24
N LYS A 45 8.00 4.31 12.00
CA LYS A 45 7.11 3.52 11.16
C LYS A 45 7.95 2.67 10.19
N LEU A 46 7.85 1.35 10.36
CA LEU A 46 8.51 0.33 9.55
C LEU A 46 7.52 -0.29 8.56
N ARG A 47 7.96 -0.55 7.33
CA ARG A 47 7.20 -1.30 6.31
C ARG A 47 8.13 -2.13 5.45
N LEU A 48 7.91 -3.43 5.40
CA LEU A 48 8.55 -4.31 4.42
C LEU A 48 7.76 -4.24 3.11
N ARG A 49 8.46 -4.07 1.98
CA ARG A 49 7.89 -3.94 0.64
C ARG A 49 8.78 -4.63 -0.40
N GLY A 50 8.30 -4.68 -1.63
CA GLY A 50 9.02 -5.29 -2.75
C GLY A 50 8.56 -6.71 -3.02
N VAL A 51 9.20 -7.32 -4.01
CA VAL A 51 8.89 -8.68 -4.44
C VAL A 51 9.09 -9.67 -3.29
N GLY A 52 8.12 -10.55 -3.09
CA GLY A 52 8.14 -11.59 -2.06
C GLY A 52 7.84 -11.08 -0.64
N SER A 53 7.54 -9.81 -0.45
CA SER A 53 7.28 -9.22 0.88
C SER A 53 5.93 -9.62 1.50
N GLY A 54 4.97 -10.08 0.70
CA GLY A 54 3.57 -10.26 1.10
C GLY A 54 2.81 -8.93 1.26
N TYR A 55 3.42 -7.81 0.88
CA TYR A 55 2.81 -6.48 1.00
C TYR A 55 2.21 -6.03 -0.33
N PHE A 56 0.87 -6.07 -0.42
CA PHE A 56 0.12 -5.64 -1.59
C PHE A 56 -0.13 -4.12 -1.57
N GLU A 57 0.19 -3.43 -2.67
CA GLU A 57 -0.03 -2.00 -2.85
C GLU A 57 -0.65 -1.65 -4.20
N GLY A 58 -1.14 -0.40 -4.29
CA GLY A 58 -1.80 0.14 -5.48
C GLY A 58 -3.23 -0.39 -5.69
N ALA A 59 -3.88 0.16 -6.72
CA ALA A 59 -5.22 -0.24 -7.13
C ALA A 59 -5.29 -1.71 -7.59
N SER A 60 -4.17 -2.24 -8.08
CA SER A 60 -4.05 -3.61 -8.57
C SER A 60 -3.87 -4.66 -7.47
N GLN A 61 -3.68 -4.27 -6.19
CA GLN A 61 -3.41 -5.19 -5.08
C GLN A 61 -2.28 -6.20 -5.38
N ARG A 62 -1.17 -5.68 -5.93
CA ARG A 62 0.01 -6.48 -6.26
C ARG A 62 1.19 -6.01 -5.43
N GLU A 63 2.15 -6.89 -5.21
CA GLU A 63 3.44 -6.50 -4.64
C GLU A 63 4.17 -5.55 -5.59
N SER A 64 5.03 -4.70 -5.01
CA SER A 64 5.90 -3.85 -5.80
C SER A 64 6.89 -4.68 -6.62
N SER A 65 7.20 -4.23 -7.84
CA SER A 65 8.26 -4.81 -8.68
C SER A 65 9.66 -4.46 -8.20
N GLU A 66 9.79 -3.61 -7.18
CA GLU A 66 11.08 -3.29 -6.57
C GLU A 66 11.64 -4.47 -5.74
N PRO A 67 12.97 -4.60 -5.61
CA PRO A 67 13.58 -5.60 -4.73
C PRO A 67 13.05 -5.51 -3.30
N LEU A 68 13.11 -6.64 -2.59
CA LEU A 68 12.71 -6.70 -1.18
C LEU A 68 13.46 -5.64 -0.37
N GLN A 69 12.71 -4.78 0.32
CA GLN A 69 13.24 -3.63 1.04
C GLN A 69 12.46 -3.34 2.32
N LEU A 70 13.18 -2.86 3.34
CA LEU A 70 12.60 -2.38 4.59
C LEU A 70 12.63 -0.85 4.61
N CYS A 71 11.45 -0.23 4.57
CA CYS A 71 11.30 1.22 4.68
C CYS A 71 11.16 1.64 6.14
N VAL A 72 11.93 2.63 6.56
CA VAL A 72 11.89 3.25 7.89
C VAL A 72 11.49 4.72 7.74
N SER A 73 10.60 5.20 8.60
CA SER A 73 10.26 6.63 8.63
C SER A 73 10.02 7.10 10.06
N CYS A 74 10.70 8.17 10.46
CA CYS A 74 10.55 8.79 11.78
C CYS A 74 10.16 10.25 11.66
N THR A 75 9.54 10.79 12.71
CA THR A 75 9.23 12.23 12.85
C THR A 75 10.34 12.98 13.60
N THR A 76 11.17 12.27 14.36
CA THR A 76 12.29 12.81 15.13
C THR A 76 13.63 12.32 14.57
N ALA A 77 14.67 13.15 14.67
CA ALA A 77 16.01 12.79 14.22
C ALA A 77 16.68 11.75 15.14
N GLU A 78 16.46 11.83 16.45
CA GLU A 78 16.96 10.87 17.44
C GLU A 78 16.31 9.48 17.27
N GLY A 79 14.98 9.45 17.07
CA GLY A 79 14.26 8.22 16.77
C GLY A 79 14.73 7.60 15.47
N TYR A 80 15.01 8.43 14.45
CA TYR A 80 15.59 7.97 13.18
C TYR A 80 16.97 7.30 13.36
N GLN A 81 17.90 7.96 14.07
CA GLN A 81 19.24 7.40 14.30
C GLN A 81 19.18 6.08 15.08
N THR A 82 18.33 6.01 16.10
CA THR A 82 18.12 4.78 16.86
C THR A 82 17.47 3.69 16.01
N ALA A 83 16.47 4.03 15.19
CA ALA A 83 15.80 3.06 14.31
C ALA A 83 16.74 2.50 13.24
N VAL A 84 17.60 3.34 12.65
CA VAL A 84 18.62 2.90 11.69
C VAL A 84 19.54 1.89 12.36
N ARG A 85 20.10 2.20 13.53
CA ARG A 85 20.99 1.30 14.26
C ARG A 85 20.33 -0.04 14.60
N GLU A 86 19.10 -0.02 15.12
CA GLU A 86 18.36 -1.24 15.48
C GLU A 86 18.00 -2.10 14.27
N VAL A 87 17.76 -1.47 13.11
CA VAL A 87 17.52 -2.18 11.85
C VAL A 87 18.81 -2.73 11.28
N GLU A 88 19.92 -2.00 11.33
CA GLU A 88 21.24 -2.47 10.93
C GLU A 88 21.63 -3.72 11.72
N GLU A 89 21.51 -3.67 13.05
CA GLU A 89 21.79 -4.81 13.93
C GLU A 89 20.87 -6.00 13.62
N LEU A 90 19.58 -5.77 13.40
CA LEU A 90 18.65 -6.84 13.02
C LEU A 90 19.04 -7.49 11.68
N LEU A 91 19.36 -6.69 10.67
CA LEU A 91 19.71 -7.19 9.34
C LEU A 91 21.04 -7.91 9.35
N GLU A 92 22.04 -7.45 10.12
CA GLU A 92 23.32 -8.14 10.23
C GLU A 92 23.16 -9.55 10.81
N HIS A 93 22.36 -9.72 11.87
CA HIS A 93 22.03 -11.05 12.41
C HIS A 93 21.33 -11.94 11.37
N VAL A 94 20.41 -11.38 10.57
CA VAL A 94 19.74 -12.12 9.49
C VAL A 94 20.74 -12.50 8.39
N TYR A 95 21.70 -11.63 8.08
CA TYR A 95 22.73 -11.94 7.10
C TYR A 95 23.70 -13.00 7.59
N ASP A 96 24.09 -12.99 8.87
CA ASP A 96 24.86 -14.08 9.49
C ASP A 96 24.15 -15.42 9.39
N ASP A 97 22.87 -15.47 9.76
CA ASP A 97 22.03 -16.67 9.60
C ASP A 97 22.00 -17.16 8.14
N TYR A 98 21.90 -16.22 7.19
CA TYR A 98 21.85 -16.54 5.76
C TYR A 98 23.18 -17.08 5.26
N ARG A 99 24.30 -16.43 5.62
CA ARG A 99 25.66 -16.88 5.31
C ARG A 99 25.90 -18.30 5.84
N GLN A 100 25.46 -18.58 7.07
CA GLN A 100 25.55 -19.92 7.64
C GLN A 100 24.74 -20.94 6.82
N GLN A 101 23.49 -20.62 6.46
CA GLN A 101 22.69 -21.51 5.61
C GLN A 101 23.30 -21.71 4.21
N CYS A 102 23.91 -20.68 3.62
CA CYS A 102 24.63 -20.80 2.36
C CYS A 102 25.81 -21.76 2.48
N ARG A 103 26.59 -21.69 3.56
CA ARG A 103 27.69 -22.62 3.86
C ARG A 103 27.18 -24.06 3.99
N ASP A 104 26.10 -24.26 4.72
CA ASP A 104 25.52 -25.59 4.95
C ASP A 104 24.94 -26.22 3.67
N THR A 105 24.44 -25.39 2.75
CA THR A 105 23.86 -25.81 1.47
C THR A 105 24.86 -25.81 0.30
N GLY A 106 26.11 -25.41 0.53
CA GLY A 106 27.15 -25.31 -0.50
C GLY A 106 26.94 -24.18 -1.52
N LYS A 107 26.10 -23.18 -1.20
CA LYS A 107 25.89 -21.99 -2.04
C LYS A 107 26.99 -20.95 -1.78
N PRO A 108 27.37 -20.14 -2.78
CA PRO A 108 28.35 -19.07 -2.58
C PRO A 108 27.85 -18.05 -1.56
N GLU A 109 28.75 -17.59 -0.69
CA GLU A 109 28.45 -16.60 0.35
C GLU A 109 28.28 -15.21 -0.28
N PRO A 110 27.09 -14.59 -0.20
CA PRO A 110 26.87 -13.29 -0.80
C PRO A 110 27.42 -12.17 0.10
N GLU A 111 27.94 -11.12 -0.52
CA GLU A 111 28.33 -9.89 0.14
C GLU A 111 27.08 -9.05 0.44
N LEU A 112 26.59 -9.13 1.68
CA LEU A 112 25.39 -8.45 2.15
C LEU A 112 25.73 -7.48 3.28
N HIS A 113 25.30 -6.23 3.12
CA HIS A 113 25.52 -5.18 4.12
C HIS A 113 24.25 -4.37 4.34
N ALA A 114 23.96 -4.09 5.62
CA ALA A 114 22.80 -3.29 6.00
C ALA A 114 23.12 -1.80 5.82
N VAL A 115 22.98 -1.27 4.61
CA VAL A 115 23.26 0.14 4.32
C VAL A 115 21.95 0.93 4.17
N PRO A 116 21.70 1.96 4.99
CA PRO A 116 20.54 2.82 4.83
C PRO A 116 20.70 3.71 3.59
N GLN A 117 19.74 3.62 2.67
CA GLN A 117 19.61 4.54 1.56
C GLN A 117 18.63 5.66 1.91
N LEU A 118 19.10 6.91 1.85
CA LEU A 118 18.25 8.08 2.09
C LEU A 118 17.21 8.20 0.97
N VAL A 119 15.93 8.28 1.33
CA VAL A 119 14.87 8.48 0.35
C VAL A 119 14.62 9.99 0.23
N SER A 120 14.98 10.59 -0.90
CA SER A 120 14.63 11.98 -1.18
C SER A 120 13.12 12.15 -1.11
N GLN A 121 12.64 13.10 -0.28
CA GLN A 121 11.24 13.49 -0.25
C GLN A 121 10.88 14.25 -1.54
N GLY A 122 10.79 13.55 -2.66
CA GLY A 122 10.54 14.17 -3.95
C GLY A 122 10.19 13.13 -5.01
N ARG A 123 8.89 12.98 -5.28
CA ARG A 123 8.31 12.59 -6.58
C ARG A 123 9.22 11.77 -7.52
N ASP A 124 9.53 10.52 -7.19
CA ASP A 124 9.92 9.55 -8.21
C ASP A 124 8.66 9.00 -8.88
N ARG A 125 8.01 9.87 -9.65
CA ARG A 125 7.31 9.41 -10.85
C ARG A 125 8.44 9.14 -11.82
N ALA A 126 8.79 7.88 -12.01
CA ALA A 126 9.74 7.46 -13.03
C ALA A 126 9.39 8.18 -14.34
N PRO A 127 10.38 8.76 -15.04
CA PRO A 127 10.16 9.22 -16.40
C PRO A 127 9.92 7.97 -17.26
N ASP A 128 8.74 7.88 -17.89
CA ASP A 128 8.53 7.01 -19.05
C ASP A 128 9.61 7.36 -20.09
N VAL A 129 10.61 6.50 -20.24
CA VAL A 129 11.61 6.55 -21.31
C VAL A 129 11.52 5.26 -22.10
N ASP A 130 11.01 5.37 -23.33
CA ASP A 130 11.30 4.62 -24.56
C ASP A 130 10.08 4.78 -25.51
N ALA A 131 10.17 5.12 -26.80
CA ALA A 131 11.28 5.30 -27.73
C ALA A 131 10.80 6.09 -28.99
N ALA A 132 11.78 6.68 -29.69
CA ALA A 132 11.77 7.49 -30.94
C ALA A 132 10.81 7.03 -32.09
N SER A 133 9.97 7.91 -32.69
CA SER A 133 10.15 8.87 -33.85
C SER A 133 10.13 8.24 -35.27
N PRO A 134 9.83 8.95 -36.41
CA PRO A 134 9.52 10.38 -36.63
C PRO A 134 8.40 10.71 -37.68
N VAL A 135 8.22 12.03 -37.93
CA VAL A 135 7.81 12.74 -39.19
C VAL A 135 6.45 13.44 -39.17
N GLY A 136 6.48 14.76 -39.44
CA GLY A 136 5.35 15.48 -40.07
C GLY A 136 5.15 16.92 -39.60
N GLN A 137 5.51 17.89 -40.44
CA GLN A 137 5.42 19.34 -40.23
C GLN A 137 3.97 19.85 -40.22
N SER A 138 3.70 20.91 -39.45
CA SER A 138 3.16 22.21 -39.94
C SER A 138 2.43 23.00 -38.84
N GLU A 139 2.66 24.31 -38.90
CA GLU A 139 2.17 25.38 -38.06
C GLU A 139 0.67 25.64 -38.30
N GLU A 140 -0.12 25.93 -37.26
CA GLU A 140 -1.06 27.06 -37.33
C GLU A 140 -1.54 27.52 -35.96
N SER A 141 -1.43 28.83 -35.75
CA SER A 141 -2.00 29.58 -34.66
C SER A 141 -3.54 29.48 -34.62
N ARG A 142 -4.14 29.39 -33.42
CA ARG A 142 -5.10 30.39 -32.89
C ARG A 142 -5.97 29.85 -31.74
N ARG A 143 -5.97 30.66 -30.66
CA ARG A 143 -7.11 31.04 -29.81
C ARG A 143 -7.62 30.06 -28.74
N ARG A 144 -7.37 30.50 -27.49
CA ARG A 144 -8.32 30.62 -26.37
C ARG A 144 -9.30 29.45 -26.15
N GLY A 145 -9.00 28.67 -25.13
CA GLY A 145 -10.00 27.90 -24.39
C GLY A 145 -9.57 27.69 -22.96
N ARG A 146 -10.12 28.49 -22.03
CA ARG A 146 -10.14 28.19 -20.59
C ARG A 146 -10.73 26.78 -20.43
N ARG A 147 -9.93 25.77 -20.08
CA ARG A 147 -10.45 24.45 -19.72
C ARG A 147 -10.73 24.40 -18.22
N ALA A 148 -12.02 24.28 -17.94
CA ALA A 148 -12.62 24.24 -16.63
C ALA A 148 -12.19 23.00 -15.84
N ARG A 149 -12.08 23.21 -14.52
CA ARG A 149 -12.06 22.20 -13.46
C ARG A 149 -13.27 21.24 -13.66
N PRO A 150 -13.10 19.90 -13.72
CA PRO A 150 -14.26 19.03 -13.79
C PRO A 150 -15.04 19.12 -12.48
N LYS A 151 -16.31 19.50 -12.59
CA LYS A 151 -17.29 19.44 -11.52
C LYS A 151 -17.74 17.98 -11.33
N ARG A 152 -17.98 17.67 -10.06
CA ARG A 152 -18.73 16.55 -9.48
C ARG A 152 -19.69 15.83 -10.42
N GLY A 153 -19.70 14.49 -10.35
CA GLY A 153 -20.83 13.67 -10.81
C GLY A 153 -20.52 12.61 -11.88
N ALA A 154 -19.27 12.22 -12.11
CA ALA A 154 -18.98 11.07 -12.97
C ALA A 154 -19.46 9.79 -12.26
N ALA A 155 -20.52 9.19 -12.80
CA ALA A 155 -20.98 7.86 -12.43
C ALA A 155 -19.79 6.90 -12.50
N VAL A 156 -19.36 6.40 -11.35
CA VAL A 156 -18.34 5.37 -11.26
C VAL A 156 -18.88 4.17 -12.05
N ASP A 157 -18.12 3.64 -12.99
CA ASP A 157 -18.50 2.44 -13.74
C ASP A 157 -18.59 1.26 -12.77
N ARG A 158 -19.82 0.99 -12.28
CA ARG A 158 -20.11 0.00 -11.22
C ARG A 158 -20.34 -1.41 -11.78
N GLY A 159 -20.11 -1.62 -13.08
CA GLY A 159 -20.34 -2.88 -13.82
C GLY A 159 -21.77 -3.03 -14.33
N SER A 160 -21.98 -3.92 -15.31
CA SER A 160 -23.33 -4.16 -15.87
C SER A 160 -24.21 -4.91 -14.86
N PRO A 161 -25.42 -4.42 -14.56
CA PRO A 161 -26.28 -4.97 -13.53
C PRO A 161 -26.84 -6.36 -13.92
N PRO A 162 -26.82 -7.36 -13.02
CA PRO A 162 -27.57 -8.60 -13.22
C PRO A 162 -29.09 -8.35 -13.22
N PRO A 163 -29.91 -9.24 -13.83
CA PRO A 163 -31.36 -9.04 -14.01
C PRO A 163 -32.19 -8.93 -12.72
N LEU A 164 -31.61 -9.25 -11.56
CA LEU A 164 -32.20 -9.10 -10.22
C LEU A 164 -31.60 -7.95 -9.40
N ALA A 165 -30.75 -7.11 -10.00
CA ALA A 165 -30.10 -6.03 -9.28
C ALA A 165 -31.10 -4.92 -8.88
N PRO A 166 -31.18 -4.54 -7.60
CA PRO A 166 -31.96 -3.38 -7.18
C PRO A 166 -31.37 -2.09 -7.80
N PRO A 167 -32.20 -1.07 -8.05
CA PRO A 167 -31.75 0.19 -8.61
C PRO A 167 -30.65 0.82 -7.75
N SER A 168 -29.72 1.54 -8.38
CA SER A 168 -28.57 2.15 -7.70
C SER A 168 -28.95 3.07 -6.54
N GLU A 169 -30.15 3.68 -6.59
CA GLU A 169 -30.71 4.46 -5.48
C GLU A 169 -30.98 3.62 -4.22
N GLU A 170 -31.44 2.38 -4.37
CA GLU A 170 -31.72 1.50 -3.23
C GLU A 170 -30.40 1.04 -2.58
N ILE A 171 -29.39 0.76 -3.40
CA ILE A 171 -28.05 0.40 -2.93
C ILE A 171 -27.43 1.56 -2.15
N GLU A 172 -27.57 2.79 -2.64
CA GLU A 172 -27.08 3.99 -1.94
C GLU A 172 -27.83 4.23 -0.62
N ARG A 173 -29.15 4.04 -0.58
CA ARG A 173 -29.94 4.09 0.67
C ARG A 173 -29.48 3.05 1.69
N MET A 174 -29.17 1.82 1.24
CA MET A 174 -28.66 0.76 2.12
C MET A 174 -27.25 1.08 2.63
N VAL A 175 -26.37 1.62 1.79
CA VAL A 175 -25.03 2.08 2.22
C VAL A 175 -25.13 3.18 3.27
N ASP A 176 -26.02 4.14 3.09
CA ASP A 176 -26.26 5.21 4.06
C ASP A 176 -26.84 4.66 5.37
N ALA A 177 -27.82 3.76 5.31
CA ALA A 177 -28.38 3.09 6.49
C ALA A 177 -27.32 2.29 7.26
N ARG A 178 -26.42 1.59 6.55
CA ARG A 178 -25.30 0.87 7.16
C ARG A 178 -24.32 1.82 7.85
N ASN A 179 -24.04 2.96 7.22
CA ASN A 179 -23.13 3.96 7.77
C ASN A 179 -23.74 4.69 8.97
N GLU A 180 -25.06 4.90 8.98
CA GLU A 180 -25.81 5.35 10.15
C GLU A 180 -25.74 4.31 11.29
N ALA A 181 -25.98 3.03 10.99
CA ALA A 181 -25.89 1.95 11.97
C ALA A 181 -24.48 1.88 12.59
N ARG A 182 -23.42 2.03 11.79
CA ARG A 182 -22.04 2.16 12.29
C ARG A 182 -21.84 3.39 13.16
N ARG A 183 -22.44 4.54 12.81
CA ARG A 183 -22.37 5.78 13.62
C ARG A 183 -23.07 5.62 14.97
N GLN A 184 -24.12 4.81 15.01
CA GLN A 184 -24.88 4.48 16.21
C GLN A 184 -24.30 3.27 16.98
N CYS A 185 -23.13 2.74 16.57
CA CYS A 185 -22.53 1.52 17.11
C CYS A 185 -23.43 0.27 17.04
N ASN A 186 -24.45 0.29 16.17
CA ASN A 186 -25.33 -0.84 15.93
C ASN A 186 -24.73 -1.75 14.85
N PHE A 187 -23.72 -2.52 15.24
CA PHE A 187 -22.99 -3.41 14.32
C PHE A 187 -23.84 -4.56 13.79
N VAL A 188 -24.83 -5.02 14.56
CA VAL A 188 -25.76 -6.08 14.14
C VAL A 188 -26.58 -5.64 12.93
N GLU A 189 -27.13 -4.42 12.97
CA GLU A 189 -27.88 -3.88 11.84
C GLU A 189 -26.97 -3.56 10.64
N ALA A 190 -25.74 -3.09 10.89
CA ALA A 190 -24.75 -2.87 9.83
C ALA A 190 -24.40 -4.17 9.08
N ASP A 191 -24.21 -5.28 9.80
CA ASP A 191 -23.91 -6.60 9.21
C ASP A 191 -25.11 -7.17 8.46
N ARG A 192 -26.33 -6.98 8.98
CA ARG A 192 -27.57 -7.36 8.27
C ARG A 192 -27.70 -6.65 6.93
N ILE A 193 -27.43 -5.35 6.89
CA ILE A 193 -27.47 -4.56 5.66
C ILE A 193 -26.37 -5.01 4.68
N ARG A 194 -25.17 -5.31 5.19
CA ARG A 194 -24.07 -5.85 4.38
C ARG A 194 -24.45 -7.20 3.74
N GLN A 195 -25.06 -8.10 4.50
CA GLN A 195 -25.51 -9.41 4.01
C GLN A 195 -26.61 -9.26 2.96
N SER A 196 -27.60 -8.39 3.20
CA SER A 196 -28.68 -8.15 2.25
C SER A 196 -28.20 -7.53 0.93
N LEU A 197 -27.14 -6.71 0.95
CA LEU A 197 -26.51 -6.22 -0.28
C LEU A 197 -25.76 -7.35 -1.00
N HIS A 198 -25.07 -8.22 -0.27
CA HIS A 198 -24.36 -9.35 -0.85
C HIS A 198 -25.32 -10.36 -1.53
N GLU A 199 -26.44 -10.68 -0.90
CA GLU A 199 -27.50 -11.54 -1.47
C GLU A 199 -28.08 -10.97 -2.78
N ARG A 200 -28.08 -9.65 -2.93
CA ARG A 200 -28.53 -8.94 -4.14
C ARG A 200 -27.42 -8.74 -5.17
N GLY A 201 -26.27 -9.39 -4.98
CA GLY A 201 -25.12 -9.29 -5.88
C GLY A 201 -24.40 -7.95 -5.78
N VAL A 202 -24.35 -7.32 -4.61
CA VAL A 202 -23.63 -6.06 -4.36
C VAL A 202 -22.57 -6.25 -3.29
N ALA A 203 -21.31 -6.04 -3.65
CA ALA A 203 -20.18 -6.08 -2.72
C ALA A 203 -19.81 -4.67 -2.26
N LEU A 204 -19.83 -4.45 -0.95
CA LEU A 204 -19.35 -3.22 -0.31
C LEU A 204 -17.84 -3.27 -0.05
N MET A 205 -17.15 -2.18 -0.37
CA MET A 205 -15.74 -1.94 -0.07
C MET A 205 -15.62 -0.75 0.88
N ASP A 206 -15.02 -0.98 2.04
CA ASP A 206 -14.73 0.05 3.01
C ASP A 206 -13.26 0.46 2.93
N GLU A 207 -13.00 1.75 2.75
CA GLU A 207 -11.65 2.29 2.86
C GLU A 207 -11.34 2.66 4.32
N PRO A 208 -10.33 2.04 4.95
CA PRO A 208 -9.95 2.41 6.31
C PRO A 208 -9.35 3.81 6.33
N GLY A 209 -10.02 4.73 7.03
CA GLY A 209 -9.55 6.11 7.25
C GLY A 209 -10.30 7.21 6.47
N GLY A 210 -11.34 6.87 5.70
CA GLY A 210 -12.21 7.85 5.06
C GLY A 210 -13.03 8.65 6.09
N ARG A 211 -12.91 9.99 6.07
CA ARG A 211 -13.82 10.90 6.79
C ARG A 211 -14.69 11.61 5.77
N GLY A 212 -15.99 11.38 5.77
CA GLY A 212 -16.92 11.93 4.78
C GLY A 212 -18.34 11.38 4.89
N LYS A 213 -19.23 11.78 3.97
CA LYS A 213 -20.59 11.23 3.82
C LYS A 213 -20.52 9.77 3.37
N GLY A 214 -21.56 8.97 3.63
CA GLY A 214 -21.55 7.52 3.46
C GLY A 214 -21.08 7.02 2.08
N SER A 215 -21.45 7.72 1.01
CA SER A 215 -21.00 7.44 -0.36
C SER A 215 -19.55 7.83 -0.67
N GLU A 216 -18.89 8.60 0.21
CA GLU A 216 -17.48 8.97 0.13
C GLU A 216 -16.57 7.98 0.90
N VAL A 217 -17.14 7.19 1.81
CA VAL A 217 -16.40 6.26 2.69
C VAL A 217 -16.59 4.79 2.28
N THR A 218 -17.74 4.47 1.67
CA THR A 218 -18.07 3.11 1.23
C THR A 218 -18.35 3.10 -0.26
N THR A 219 -17.43 2.50 -1.02
CA THR A 219 -17.62 2.23 -2.45
C THR A 219 -18.30 0.87 -2.62
N TRP A 220 -19.12 0.69 -3.64
CA TRP A 220 -19.79 -0.58 -3.93
C TRP A 220 -19.66 -0.98 -5.40
N ARG A 221 -19.70 -2.28 -5.68
CA ARG A 221 -19.71 -2.84 -7.05
C ARG A 221 -20.69 -4.01 -7.14
N TYR A 222 -21.21 -4.28 -8.33
CA TYR A 222 -21.95 -5.52 -8.57
C TYR A 222 -20.98 -6.72 -8.53
N TRP A 223 -21.32 -7.71 -7.72
CA TRP A 223 -20.65 -9.00 -7.64
C TRP A 223 -21.17 -9.91 -8.76
N ARG A 224 -20.26 -10.63 -9.43
CA ARG A 224 -20.58 -11.73 -10.34
C ARG A 224 -19.94 -12.99 -9.74
N ASP A 225 -20.71 -14.08 -9.69
CA ASP A 225 -20.18 -15.43 -9.46
C ASP A 225 -19.22 -15.84 -10.59
#